data_AF-A0A924YUC9-F1
#
_entry.id   AF-A0A924YUC9-F1
#
_cell.length_a   1.000
_cell.length_b   1.000
_cell.length_c   1.000
_cell.angle_alpha   90.00
_cell.angle_beta   90.00
_cell.angle_gamma   90.00
#
_symmetry.space_group_name_H-M   'P 1'
#
loop_
_entity.id
_entity.type
_entity.pdbx_description
1 polymer ?
#
loop_
_entity_poly.entity_id
_entity_poly.type
_entity_poly.pdbx_seq_one_letter_code
_entity_poly.pdbx_strand_id
1 'polypeptide(L)'
;MDPQTFLTLADEWVQGPTEAHWRSAVSRAYYAAFHVARLLLEDLGFEVERGDRAHAYLTHRLCQCGHLEIGAAGTTLIDLRRSRNEADYGLKMPFSHRRAIQDVHTAHENITALQQGFVEPIRTLITEAIRQYERDVLKSVTWRGRSKR
;
A
#
# COMPACT_ATOMS: atom_id res chain seq x y z
N MET A 1 1.78 10.87 -11.49
CA MET A 1 3.13 10.37 -11.19
C MET A 1 3.02 8.88 -10.98
N ASP A 2 3.94 8.10 -11.54
CA ASP A 2 3.96 6.63 -11.44
C ASP A 2 4.43 6.22 -10.03
N PRO A 3 3.69 5.37 -9.30
CA PRO A 3 4.16 4.81 -8.02
C PRO A 3 5.54 4.16 -8.10
N GLN A 4 5.90 3.60 -9.26
CA GLN A 4 7.19 2.95 -9.47
C GLN A 4 8.37 3.91 -9.26
N THR A 5 8.19 5.20 -9.57
CA THR A 5 9.24 6.21 -9.37
C THR A 5 9.61 6.35 -7.88
N PHE A 6 8.66 6.18 -6.96
CA PHE A 6 8.97 6.16 -5.53
C PHE A 6 9.79 4.94 -5.14
N LEU A 7 9.50 3.77 -5.72
CA LEU A 7 10.22 2.53 -5.42
C LEU A 7 11.65 2.59 -5.94
N THR A 8 11.87 3.10 -7.15
CA THR A 8 13.21 3.34 -7.69
C THR A 8 14.04 4.25 -6.79
N LEU A 9 13.46 5.37 -6.31
CA LEU A 9 14.15 6.23 -5.34
C LEU A 9 14.43 5.52 -4.02
N ALA A 10 13.55 4.63 -3.58
CA ALA A 10 13.78 3.83 -2.38
C ALA A 10 14.99 2.88 -2.56
N ASP A 11 15.09 2.23 -3.72
CA ASP A 11 16.21 1.35 -4.08
C ASP A 11 17.54 2.12 -4.17
N GLU A 12 17.52 3.33 -4.73
CA GLU A 12 18.70 4.19 -4.79
C GLU A 12 19.13 4.65 -3.39
N TRP A 13 18.19 5.16 -2.61
CA TRP A 13 18.51 5.76 -1.30
C TRP A 13 18.82 4.73 -0.24
N VAL A 14 18.31 3.50 -0.34
CA VAL A 14 18.70 2.47 0.63
C VAL A 14 20.20 2.17 0.54
N GLN A 15 20.82 2.31 -0.63
CA GLN A 15 22.28 2.17 -0.80
C GLN A 15 23.10 3.37 -0.26
N GLY A 16 22.44 4.42 0.22
CA GLY A 16 23.12 5.61 0.72
C GLY A 16 23.95 5.34 1.99
N PRO A 17 24.95 6.17 2.31
CA PRO A 17 25.89 5.89 3.40
C PRO A 17 25.40 6.32 4.79
N THR A 18 24.23 6.96 4.90
CA THR A 18 23.77 7.56 6.17
C THR A 18 22.35 7.14 6.54
N GLU A 19 22.04 7.21 7.83
CA GLU A 19 20.71 6.97 8.37
C GLU A 19 19.61 7.82 7.73
N ALA A 20 19.90 9.08 7.39
CA ALA A 20 18.96 9.94 6.66
C ALA A 20 18.54 9.34 5.30
N HIS A 21 19.46 8.69 4.57
CA HIS A 21 19.14 8.02 3.32
C HIS A 21 18.22 6.81 3.57
N TRP A 22 18.57 5.99 4.55
CA TRP A 22 17.82 4.77 4.90
C TRP A 22 16.39 5.08 5.36
N ARG A 23 16.22 6.08 6.24
CA ARG A 23 14.90 6.54 6.69
C ARG A 23 14.06 7.05 5.51
N SER A 24 14.68 7.86 4.65
CA SER A 24 14.01 8.39 3.46
C SER A 24 13.61 7.28 2.49
N ALA A 25 14.45 6.26 2.32
CA ALA A 25 14.15 5.09 1.49
C ALA A 25 12.90 4.35 1.95
N VAL A 26 12.77 4.08 3.26
CA VAL A 26 11.56 3.48 3.84
C VAL A 26 10.31 4.34 3.58
N SER A 27 10.45 5.66 3.71
CA SER A 27 9.36 6.59 3.40
C SER A 27 8.92 6.47 1.94
N ARG A 28 9.85 6.43 0.98
CA ARG A 28 9.53 6.27 -0.45
C ARG A 28 8.93 4.90 -0.76
N ALA A 29 9.49 3.82 -0.22
CA ALA A 29 8.98 2.47 -0.38
C ALA A 29 7.53 2.34 0.08
N TYR A 30 7.21 2.89 1.26
CA TYR A 30 5.84 2.95 1.75
C TYR A 30 4.90 3.68 0.79
N TYR A 31 5.29 4.87 0.31
CA TYR A 31 4.44 5.64 -0.59
C TYR A 31 4.24 4.95 -1.95
N ALA A 32 5.25 4.23 -2.45
CA ALA A 32 5.09 3.40 -3.63
C ALA A 32 3.96 2.37 -3.45
N ALA A 33 4.05 1.55 -2.38
CA ALA A 33 3.04 0.53 -2.07
C ALA A 33 1.65 1.14 -1.81
N PHE A 34 1.59 2.24 -1.05
CA PHE A 34 0.35 2.97 -0.79
C PHE A 34 -0.31 3.47 -2.08
N HIS A 35 0.47 4.02 -3.02
CA HIS A 35 -0.08 4.52 -4.26
C HIS A 35 -0.54 3.39 -5.20
N VAL A 36 0.15 2.25 -5.23
CA VAL A 36 -0.33 1.07 -5.97
C VAL A 36 -1.65 0.56 -5.38
N ALA A 37 -1.75 0.44 -4.05
CA ALA A 37 -2.99 0.07 -3.37
C ALA A 37 -4.15 1.04 -3.67
N ARG A 38 -3.86 2.34 -3.71
CA ARG A 38 -4.83 3.37 -4.09
C ARG A 38 -5.29 3.21 -5.54
N LEU A 39 -4.35 3.08 -6.48
CA LEU A 39 -4.66 2.90 -7.90
C LEU A 39 -5.49 1.65 -8.12
N LEU A 40 -5.20 0.56 -7.41
CA LEU A 40 -5.98 -0.66 -7.46
C LEU A 40 -7.44 -0.37 -7.08
N LEU A 41 -7.71 0.19 -5.90
CA LEU A 41 -9.09 0.45 -5.47
C LEU A 41 -9.82 1.47 -6.37
N GLU A 42 -9.13 2.49 -6.89
CA GLU A 42 -9.70 3.41 -7.88
C GLU A 42 -10.04 2.69 -9.20
N ASP A 43 -9.19 1.78 -9.66
CA ASP A 43 -9.40 0.97 -10.88
C ASP A 43 -10.51 -0.08 -10.73
N LEU A 44 -10.73 -0.60 -9.52
CA LEU A 44 -11.89 -1.44 -9.19
C LEU A 44 -13.21 -0.62 -9.12
N GLY A 45 -13.13 0.72 -9.17
CA GLY A 45 -14.27 1.63 -9.20
C GLY A 45 -14.70 2.16 -7.83
N PHE A 46 -13.84 2.12 -6.82
CA PHE A 46 -14.11 2.70 -5.50
C PHE A 46 -13.63 4.16 -5.40
N GLU A 47 -14.42 4.98 -4.71
CA GLU A 47 -14.05 6.36 -4.38
C GLU A 47 -13.12 6.39 -3.15
N VAL A 48 -11.81 6.47 -3.39
CA VAL A 48 -10.81 6.44 -2.31
C VAL A 48 -10.70 7.79 -1.60
N GLU A 49 -10.87 7.76 -0.29
CA GLU A 49 -10.69 8.92 0.60
C GLU A 49 -9.33 9.62 0.44
N ARG A 50 -9.26 10.88 0.85
CA ARG A 50 -8.06 11.72 0.78
C ARG A 50 -7.48 11.98 2.18
N GLY A 51 -6.22 12.38 2.22
CA GLY A 51 -5.53 12.72 3.47
C GLY A 51 -5.33 11.51 4.37
N ASP A 52 -5.26 11.74 5.68
CA ASP A 52 -4.87 10.71 6.65
C ASP A 52 -5.84 9.52 6.72
N ARG A 53 -7.13 9.74 6.41
CA ARG A 53 -8.14 8.68 6.40
C ARG A 53 -7.91 7.65 5.29
N ALA A 54 -7.22 8.02 4.22
CA ALA A 54 -6.91 7.12 3.11
C ALA A 54 -6.14 5.87 3.58
N HIS A 55 -5.28 6.00 4.58
CA HIS A 55 -4.47 4.89 5.08
C HIS A 55 -5.32 3.76 5.68
N ALA A 56 -6.26 4.11 6.55
CA ALA A 56 -7.20 3.14 7.14
C ALA A 56 -8.18 2.62 6.09
N TYR A 57 -8.65 3.51 5.21
CA TYR A 57 -9.55 3.17 4.11
C TYR A 57 -8.99 2.02 3.25
N LEU A 58 -7.74 2.14 2.79
CA LEU A 58 -7.12 1.15 1.90
C LEU A 58 -6.90 -0.18 2.61
N THR A 59 -6.30 -0.13 3.80
CA THR A 59 -5.90 -1.34 4.55
C THR A 59 -7.10 -2.17 4.96
N HIS A 60 -8.18 -1.56 5.46
CA HIS A 60 -9.40 -2.32 5.82
C HIS A 60 -10.02 -3.03 4.61
N ARG A 61 -10.06 -2.39 3.44
CA ARG A 61 -10.64 -2.99 2.23
C ARG A 61 -9.76 -4.10 1.67
N LEU A 62 -8.44 -3.90 1.62
CA LEU A 62 -7.52 -4.93 1.18
C LEU A 62 -7.57 -6.15 2.11
N CYS A 63 -7.51 -5.96 3.43
CA CYS A 63 -7.60 -7.06 4.40
C CYS A 63 -8.92 -7.85 4.31
N GLN A 64 -9.99 -7.25 3.79
CA GLN A 64 -11.33 -7.85 3.68
C GLN A 64 -11.72 -8.15 2.23
N CYS A 65 -10.75 -8.23 1.32
CA CYS A 65 -11.00 -8.45 -0.11
C CYS A 65 -11.24 -9.91 -0.50
N GLY A 66 -11.24 -10.85 0.45
CA GLY A 66 -11.52 -12.26 0.20
C GLY A 66 -10.43 -13.03 -0.58
N HIS A 67 -9.35 -12.38 -1.00
CA HIS A 67 -8.18 -13.00 -1.63
C HIS A 67 -7.00 -13.05 -0.66
N LEU A 68 -6.40 -14.22 -0.45
CA LEU A 68 -5.39 -14.44 0.58
C LEU A 68 -4.17 -13.52 0.42
N GLU A 69 -3.56 -13.49 -0.77
CA GLU A 69 -2.32 -12.75 -1.00
C GLU A 69 -2.53 -11.22 -0.97
N ILE A 70 -3.68 -10.74 -1.44
CA ILE A 70 -4.02 -9.31 -1.43
C ILE A 70 -4.45 -8.87 -0.03
N GLY A 71 -5.13 -9.75 0.71
CA GLY A 71 -5.43 -9.57 2.13
C GLY A 71 -4.16 -9.44 2.96
N ALA A 72 -3.19 -10.34 2.73
CA ALA A 72 -1.87 -10.26 3.34
C ALA A 72 -1.14 -8.96 2.95
N ALA A 73 -1.23 -8.53 1.68
CA ALA A 73 -0.68 -7.25 1.24
C ALA A 73 -1.30 -6.05 1.99
N GLY A 74 -2.59 -6.11 2.34
CA GLY A 74 -3.24 -5.13 3.21
C GLY A 74 -2.60 -5.04 4.60
N THR A 75 -2.29 -6.17 5.21
CA THR A 75 -1.59 -6.24 6.51
C THR A 75 -0.16 -5.73 6.39
N THR A 76 0.58 -6.15 5.38
CA THR A 76 1.94 -5.67 5.09
C THR A 76 1.97 -4.15 4.90
N LEU A 77 0.94 -3.56 4.29
CA LEU A 77 0.84 -2.10 4.13
C LEU A 77 0.68 -1.37 5.48
N ILE A 78 0.03 -1.99 6.48
CA ILE A 78 -0.01 -1.47 7.87
C ILE A 78 1.40 -1.48 8.47
N ASP A 79 2.14 -2.56 8.29
CA ASP A 79 3.50 -2.72 8.81
C ASP A 79 4.48 -1.73 8.18
N LEU A 80 4.42 -1.56 6.86
CA LEU A 80 5.21 -0.54 6.15
C LEU A 80 4.85 0.87 6.63
N ARG A 81 3.57 1.18 6.91
CA ARG A 81 3.18 2.48 7.48
C ARG A 81 3.81 2.70 8.85
N ARG A 82 3.77 1.69 9.72
CA ARG A 82 4.40 1.73 11.04
C ARG A 82 5.90 1.97 10.90
N SER A 83 6.57 1.23 10.03
CA SER A 83 8.02 1.42 9.82
C SER A 83 8.35 2.81 9.29
N ARG A 84 7.55 3.32 8.33
CA ARG A 84 7.68 4.70 7.84
C ARG A 84 7.47 5.74 8.93
N ASN A 85 6.50 5.56 9.83
CA ASN A 85 6.32 6.48 10.95
C ASN A 85 7.53 6.50 11.89
N GLU A 86 8.12 5.34 12.17
CA GLU A 86 9.34 5.24 12.98
C GLU A 86 10.55 5.86 12.25
N ALA A 87 10.67 5.66 10.94
CA ALA A 87 11.70 6.27 10.11
C ALA A 87 11.58 7.81 10.05
N ASP A 88 10.37 8.34 9.88
CA ASP A 88 10.15 9.78 9.70
C ASP A 88 10.12 10.54 11.03
N TYR A 89 9.58 9.95 12.10
CA TYR A 89 9.35 10.66 13.37
C TYR A 89 10.18 10.13 14.55
N GLY A 90 10.72 8.91 14.47
CA GLY A 90 11.50 8.27 15.52
C GLY A 90 12.97 8.73 15.57
N LEU A 91 13.23 10.03 15.56
CA LEU A 91 14.58 10.61 15.45
C LEU A 91 15.47 10.36 16.68
N LYS A 92 14.89 9.95 17.81
CA LYS A 92 15.61 9.67 19.06
C LYS A 92 16.23 8.27 19.11
N MET A 93 15.85 7.39 18.19
CA MET A 93 16.29 5.99 18.15
C MET A 93 17.04 5.75 16.84
N PRO A 94 18.18 5.05 16.81
CA PRO A 94 18.88 4.77 15.57
C PRO A 94 18.02 3.88 14.65
N PHE A 95 18.01 4.19 13.36
CA PHE A 95 17.37 3.40 12.32
C PHE A 95 18.45 2.68 11.49
N SER A 96 18.42 1.36 11.45
CA SER A 96 19.50 0.58 10.84
C SER A 96 19.33 0.42 9.32
N HIS A 97 20.44 0.40 8.61
CA HIS A 97 20.48 0.10 7.17
C HIS A 97 19.81 -1.25 6.85
N ARG A 98 20.08 -2.29 7.64
CA ARG A 98 19.49 -3.62 7.48
C ARG A 98 17.97 -3.58 7.50
N ARG A 99 17.39 -2.82 8.43
CA ARG A 99 15.94 -2.65 8.51
C ARG A 99 15.39 -1.94 7.28
N ALA A 100 16.06 -0.88 6.82
CA ALA A 100 15.64 -0.19 5.60
C ALA A 100 15.66 -1.10 4.37
N ILE A 101 16.69 -1.93 4.20
CA ILE A 101 16.73 -2.94 3.11
C ILE A 101 15.51 -3.87 3.18
N GLN A 102 15.21 -4.38 4.38
CA GLN A 102 14.07 -5.28 4.57
C GLN A 102 12.73 -4.59 4.23
N ASP A 103 12.52 -3.36 4.70
CA ASP A 103 11.29 -2.61 4.41
C ASP A 103 11.13 -2.28 2.93
N VAL A 104 12.23 -1.94 2.23
CA VAL A 104 12.22 -1.70 0.78
C VAL A 104 11.89 -2.99 0.04
N HIS A 105 12.52 -4.11 0.38
CA HIS A 105 12.21 -5.43 -0.19
C HIS A 105 10.75 -5.82 0.04
N THR A 106 10.25 -5.64 1.25
CA THR A 106 8.85 -5.92 1.59
C THR A 106 7.87 -5.03 0.80
N ALA A 107 8.24 -3.80 0.46
CA ALA A 107 7.43 -2.97 -0.44
C ALA A 107 7.40 -3.50 -1.87
N HIS A 108 8.51 -4.05 -2.40
CA HIS A 108 8.52 -4.74 -3.70
C HIS A 108 7.53 -5.92 -3.70
N GLU A 109 7.65 -6.81 -2.73
CA GLU A 109 6.77 -7.98 -2.60
C GLU A 109 5.30 -7.57 -2.45
N ASN A 110 5.03 -6.51 -1.68
CA ASN A 110 3.70 -5.96 -1.50
C ASN A 110 3.10 -5.46 -2.83
N ILE A 111 3.89 -4.72 -3.60
CA ILE A 111 3.46 -4.20 -4.91
C ILE A 111 3.19 -5.35 -5.87
N THR A 112 4.04 -6.37 -5.91
CA THR A 112 3.81 -7.57 -6.75
C THR A 112 2.49 -8.28 -6.38
N ALA A 113 2.20 -8.45 -5.08
CA ALA A 113 0.94 -9.04 -4.65
C ALA A 113 -0.27 -8.18 -5.05
N LEU A 114 -0.19 -6.85 -4.90
CA LEU A 114 -1.26 -5.92 -5.30
C LEU A 114 -1.50 -5.91 -6.81
N GLN A 115 -0.46 -6.10 -7.63
CA GLN A 115 -0.56 -6.14 -9.09
C GLN A 115 -1.47 -7.27 -9.59
N GLN A 116 -1.59 -8.37 -8.84
CA GLN A 116 -2.53 -9.46 -9.17
C GLN A 116 -3.99 -8.99 -9.17
N GLY A 117 -4.33 -7.99 -8.35
CA GLY A 117 -5.69 -7.44 -8.25
C GLY A 117 -6.16 -6.71 -9.51
N PHE A 118 -5.26 -6.39 -10.45
CA PHE A 118 -5.61 -5.78 -11.73
C PHE A 118 -6.02 -6.81 -12.79
N VAL A 119 -5.82 -8.11 -12.53
CA VAL A 119 -5.97 -9.20 -13.51
C VAL A 119 -7.18 -10.08 -13.18
N GLU A 120 -7.90 -10.54 -14.21
CA GLU A 120 -9.02 -11.48 -14.02
C GLU A 120 -8.53 -12.92 -13.74
N PRO A 121 -9.25 -13.72 -12.94
CA PRO A 121 -10.53 -13.41 -12.29
C PRO A 121 -10.39 -12.69 -10.93
N ILE A 122 -9.16 -12.51 -10.43
CA ILE A 122 -8.88 -11.93 -9.10
C ILE A 122 -9.53 -10.55 -8.98
N ARG A 123 -9.38 -9.70 -10.00
CA ARG A 123 -9.99 -8.37 -10.09
C ARG A 123 -11.49 -8.39 -9.78
N THR A 124 -12.26 -9.24 -10.45
CA THR A 124 -13.71 -9.35 -10.21
C THR A 124 -13.98 -9.88 -8.80
N LEU A 125 -13.26 -10.91 -8.35
CA LEU A 125 -13.46 -11.51 -7.03
C LEU A 125 -13.26 -10.50 -5.89
N ILE A 126 -12.15 -9.76 -5.91
CA ILE A 126 -11.85 -8.77 -4.86
C ILE A 126 -12.81 -7.58 -4.93
N THR A 127 -13.27 -7.19 -6.12
CA THR A 127 -14.28 -6.12 -6.27
C THR A 127 -15.56 -6.50 -5.54
N GLU A 128 -16.10 -7.70 -5.80
CA GLU A 128 -17.35 -8.16 -5.18
C GLU A 128 -17.20 -8.34 -3.66
N ALA A 129 -16.07 -8.91 -3.21
CA ALA A 129 -15.80 -9.07 -1.78
C ALA A 129 -15.73 -7.72 -1.05
N ILE A 130 -15.02 -6.73 -1.61
CA ILE A 130 -14.94 -5.39 -1.00
C ILE A 130 -16.31 -4.70 -1.01
N ARG A 131 -17.09 -4.82 -2.09
CA ARG A 131 -18.46 -4.28 -2.15
C ARG A 131 -19.35 -4.90 -1.06
N GLN A 132 -19.24 -6.21 -0.87
CA GLN A 132 -19.96 -6.92 0.19
C GLN A 132 -19.54 -6.41 1.57
N TYR A 133 -18.24 -6.30 1.84
CA TYR A 133 -17.71 -5.78 3.09
C TYR A 133 -18.19 -4.34 3.39
N GLU A 134 -18.14 -3.46 2.39
CA GLU A 134 -18.63 -2.07 2.51
C GLU A 134 -20.12 -2.00 2.89
N ARG A 135 -20.95 -2.81 2.24
CA ARG A 135 -22.40 -2.86 2.46
C ARG A 135 -22.74 -3.51 3.80
N ASP A 136 -22.13 -4.64 4.11
CA ASP A 136 -22.58 -5.52 5.19
C ASP A 136 -21.92 -5.17 6.52
N VAL A 137 -20.69 -4.67 6.50
CA VAL A 137 -19.91 -4.33 7.71
C VAL A 137 -19.79 -2.81 7.89
N LEU A 138 -19.26 -2.09 6.90
CA LEU A 138 -19.01 -0.65 7.06
C LEU A 138 -20.27 0.22 6.96
N LYS A 139 -21.35 -0.31 6.39
CA LYS A 139 -22.59 0.43 6.10
C LYS A 139 -22.33 1.71 5.29
N SER A 140 -21.29 1.69 4.46
CA SER A 140 -20.84 2.83 3.66
C SER A 140 -20.29 2.32 2.33
N VAL A 141 -21.06 2.53 1.26
CA VAL A 141 -20.71 2.08 -0.10
C VAL A 141 -20.01 3.21 -0.85
N THR A 142 -18.78 2.96 -1.29
CA THR A 142 -17.97 3.89 -2.08
C THR A 142 -17.78 3.44 -3.51
N TRP A 143 -18.21 2.21 -3.84
CA TRP A 143 -18.20 1.72 -5.21
C TRP A 143 -19.15 2.52 -6.11
N ARG A 144 -18.62 3.10 -7.19
CA ARG A 144 -19.37 3.88 -8.19
C ARG A 144 -19.45 3.19 -9.56
N GLY A 145 -18.90 1.98 -9.66
CA GLY A 145 -18.69 1.32 -10.95
C GLY A 145 -17.43 1.83 -11.65
N ARG A 146 -17.00 1.09 -12.68
CA ARG A 146 -15.85 1.50 -13.48
C ARG A 146 -16.26 2.72 -14.32
N SER A 147 -15.50 3.81 -14.21
CA SER A 147 -15.56 4.88 -15.22
C SER A 147 -15.18 4.26 -16.56
N LYS A 148 -16.03 4.43 -17.59
CA LYS A 148 -15.63 4.18 -18.97
C LYS A 148 -14.48 5.15 -19.26
N ARG A 149 -13.24 4.68 -19.24
CA ARG A 149 -12.12 5.41 -19.81
C ARG A 149 -12.07 5.12 -21.30
#